data_AF-A0A968LFB3-F1
#
_entry.id   AF-A0A968LFB3-F1
#
_cell.length_a   1.000
_cell.length_b   1.000
_cell.length_c   1.000
_cell.angle_alpha   90.00
_cell.angle_beta   90.00
_cell.angle_gamma   90.00
#
_symmetry.space_group_name_H-M   'P 1'
#
loop_
_entity.id
_entity.type
_entity.pdbx_description
1 polymer ?
#
loop_
_entity_poly.entity_id
_entity_poly.type
_entity_poly.pdbx_seq_one_letter_code
_entity_poly.pdbx_strand_id
1 'polypeptide(L)'
;MTSENARVADLERKIRELEEELARKNQFIDLIYQENPDGVVIVTASGEPLMNAAAVEIMNMPPQEGSPDDWSSRHGIYRPDRVTLYPSEQLPLSRALLTGEVVDDELMWIQNAARPEGFYLSASARPLPGGGAIAIIRDVTDKRRLAEDLERRNAELAAREAENRALIEQLASPSTSSRCPCSSSGTTSSRSRSSASSTPSAAPR
;
A
#
# COMPACT_ATOMS: atom_id res chain seq x y z
N MET A 1 17.66 -53.19 45.40
CA MET A 1 17.23 -51.96 46.08
C MET A 1 18.04 -50.73 45.67
N THR A 2 19.38 -50.75 45.66
CA THR A 2 20.19 -49.56 45.31
C THR A 2 20.15 -49.15 43.83
N SER A 3 20.12 -50.12 42.90
CA SER A 3 20.09 -49.85 41.45
C SER A 3 18.73 -49.30 40.97
N GLU A 4 17.64 -49.71 41.61
CA GLU A 4 16.28 -49.25 41.29
C GLU A 4 16.06 -47.82 41.79
N ASN A 5 16.52 -47.51 43.00
CA ASN A 5 16.51 -46.14 43.53
C ASN A 5 17.37 -45.18 42.71
N ALA A 6 18.52 -45.64 42.18
CA ALA A 6 19.35 -44.83 41.29
C ALA A 6 18.66 -44.54 39.94
N ARG A 7 17.91 -45.52 39.40
CA ARG A 7 17.13 -45.35 38.16
C ARG A 7 15.95 -44.40 38.34
N VAL A 8 15.25 -44.49 39.47
CA VAL A 8 14.15 -43.56 39.81
C VAL A 8 14.67 -42.14 39.96
N ALA A 9 15.78 -41.93 40.68
CA ALA A 9 16.40 -40.61 40.83
C ALA A 9 16.86 -40.01 39.48
N ASP A 10 17.38 -40.83 38.57
CA ASP A 10 17.79 -40.39 37.24
C ASP A 10 16.59 -40.00 36.36
N LEU A 11 15.50 -40.77 36.42
CA LEU A 11 14.24 -40.44 35.73
C LEU A 11 13.61 -39.17 36.27
N GLU A 12 13.56 -38.99 37.59
CA GLU A 12 13.05 -37.76 38.21
C GLU A 12 13.87 -36.53 37.81
N ARG A 13 15.20 -36.67 37.73
CA ARG A 13 16.07 -35.60 37.20
C ARG A 13 15.72 -35.31 35.74
N LYS A 14 15.53 -36.33 34.92
CA LYS A 14 15.20 -36.16 33.50
C LYS A 14 13.84 -35.50 33.28
N ILE A 15 12.84 -35.85 34.09
CA ILE A 15 11.52 -35.20 34.05
C ILE A 15 11.66 -33.71 34.36
N ARG A 16 12.35 -33.36 35.46
CA ARG A 16 12.58 -31.94 35.81
C ARG A 16 13.30 -31.17 34.71
N GLU A 17 14.35 -31.74 34.11
CA GLU A 17 15.05 -31.11 32.98
C GLU A 17 14.12 -30.85 31.79
N LEU A 18 13.25 -31.81 31.46
CA LEU A 18 12.31 -31.67 30.34
C LEU A 18 11.19 -30.67 30.65
N GLU A 19 10.70 -30.64 31.89
CA GLU A 19 9.72 -29.67 32.36
C GLU A 19 10.28 -28.24 32.30
N GLU A 20 11.52 -28.04 32.75
CA GLU A 20 12.22 -26.75 32.66
C GLU A 20 12.46 -26.33 31.20
N GLU A 21 12.84 -27.26 30.33
CA GLU A 21 13.03 -26.98 28.90
C GLU A 21 11.70 -26.60 28.23
N LEU A 22 10.62 -27.32 28.54
CA LEU A 22 9.29 -27.04 28.01
C LEU A 22 8.78 -25.69 28.51
N ALA A 23 8.93 -25.39 29.80
CA ALA A 23 8.56 -24.11 30.37
C ALA A 23 9.31 -22.96 29.69
N ARG A 24 10.61 -23.12 29.44
CA ARG A 24 11.44 -22.12 28.76
C ARG A 24 10.98 -21.89 27.32
N LYS A 25 10.66 -22.96 26.58
CA LYS A 25 10.16 -22.86 25.20
C LYS A 25 8.80 -22.16 25.14
N ASN A 26 7.88 -22.53 26.04
CA ASN A 26 6.56 -21.90 26.10
C ASN A 26 6.67 -20.42 26.45
N GLN A 27 7.49 -20.06 27.44
CA GLN A 27 7.73 -18.67 27.79
C GLN A 27 8.29 -17.86 26.61
N PHE A 28 9.17 -18.45 25.80
CA PHE A 28 9.69 -17.80 24.62
C PHE A 28 8.60 -17.57 23.55
N ILE A 29 7.74 -18.56 23.31
CA ILE A 29 6.61 -18.45 22.38
C ILE A 29 5.64 -17.36 22.83
N ASP A 30 5.31 -17.33 24.12
CA ASP A 30 4.41 -16.32 24.69
C ASP A 30 5.00 -14.91 24.54
N LEU A 31 6.31 -14.76 24.77
CA LEU A 31 6.99 -13.49 24.61
C LEU A 31 6.94 -12.99 23.16
N ILE A 32 7.30 -13.84 22.18
CA ILE A 32 7.26 -13.41 20.77
C ILE A 32 5.84 -13.14 20.28
N TYR A 33 4.83 -13.80 20.86
CA TYR A 33 3.44 -13.60 20.51
C TYR A 33 2.93 -12.28 21.07
N GLN A 34 3.15 -12.02 22.37
CA GLN A 34 2.65 -10.83 23.05
C GLN A 34 3.41 -9.56 22.70
N GLU A 35 4.72 -9.63 22.57
CA GLU A 35 5.59 -8.47 22.27
C GLU A 35 5.71 -8.20 20.76
N ASN A 36 4.94 -8.89 19.92
CA ASN A 36 4.92 -8.60 18.49
C ASN A 36 4.21 -7.26 18.25
N PRO A 37 4.86 -6.29 17.58
CA PRO A 37 4.22 -5.02 17.24
C PRO A 37 3.08 -5.18 16.22
N ASP A 38 3.10 -6.25 15.43
CA ASP A 38 2.01 -6.59 14.53
C ASP A 38 0.92 -7.33 15.30
N GLY A 39 -0.33 -7.04 14.98
CA GLY A 39 -1.46 -7.78 15.53
C GLY A 39 -1.48 -9.19 14.97
N VAL A 40 -1.53 -10.19 15.84
CA VAL A 40 -1.65 -11.60 15.48
C VAL A 40 -3.03 -12.09 15.93
N VAL A 41 -3.78 -12.68 14.99
CA VAL A 41 -5.07 -13.32 15.23
C VAL A 41 -4.99 -14.77 14.77
N ILE A 42 -5.30 -15.71 15.65
CA ILE A 42 -5.29 -17.15 15.35
C ILE A 42 -6.65 -17.72 15.65
N VAL A 43 -7.26 -18.38 14.67
CA VAL A 43 -8.49 -19.15 14.87
C VAL A 43 -8.12 -20.63 14.77
N THR A 44 -8.35 -21.37 15.85
CA THR A 44 -8.15 -22.83 15.85
C THR A 44 -9.45 -23.56 15.48
N ALA A 45 -9.42 -24.89 15.41
CA ALA A 45 -10.61 -25.70 15.20
C ALA A 45 -11.72 -25.49 16.26
N SER A 46 -11.41 -24.90 17.42
CA SER A 46 -12.41 -24.51 18.43
C SER A 46 -13.28 -23.32 18.00
N GLY A 47 -12.86 -22.56 16.98
CA GLY A 47 -13.58 -21.41 16.45
C GLY A 47 -13.37 -20.10 17.22
N GLU A 48 -12.84 -20.13 18.44
CA GLU A 48 -12.53 -18.91 19.19
C GLU A 48 -11.20 -18.27 18.71
N PRO A 49 -11.21 -16.96 18.41
CA PRO A 49 -10.00 -16.26 18.00
C PRO A 49 -9.10 -15.93 19.20
N LEU A 50 -7.85 -16.37 19.14
CA LEU A 50 -6.77 -15.93 20.01
C LEU A 50 -6.13 -14.69 19.41
N MET A 51 -5.93 -13.66 20.23
CA MET A 51 -5.34 -12.38 19.81
C MET A 51 -4.20 -11.99 20.74
N ASN A 52 -3.11 -11.44 20.19
CA ASN A 52 -2.06 -10.85 21.00
C ASN A 52 -2.42 -9.42 21.44
N ALA A 53 -1.59 -8.84 22.31
CA ALA A 53 -1.77 -7.46 22.79
C ALA A 53 -1.96 -6.45 21.64
N ALA A 54 -1.11 -6.50 20.61
CA ALA A 54 -1.19 -5.58 19.46
C ALA A 54 -2.49 -5.76 18.66
N ALA A 55 -2.98 -6.99 18.44
CA ALA A 55 -4.25 -7.21 17.74
C ALA A 55 -5.42 -6.65 18.53
N VAL A 56 -5.43 -6.84 19.86
CA VAL A 56 -6.46 -6.26 20.73
C VAL A 56 -6.43 -4.74 20.67
N GLU A 57 -5.25 -4.11 20.67
CA GLU A 57 -5.10 -2.66 20.56
C GLU A 57 -5.48 -2.10 19.18
N ILE A 58 -5.06 -2.76 18.10
CA ILE A 58 -5.39 -2.35 16.72
C ILE A 58 -6.89 -2.46 16.50
N MET A 59 -7.47 -3.59 16.89
CA MET A 59 -8.91 -3.77 16.72
C MET A 59 -9.66 -2.82 17.66
N ASN A 60 -9.23 -2.66 18.91
CA ASN A 60 -9.87 -1.84 19.95
C ASN A 60 -11.40 -1.94 19.91
N MET A 61 -11.90 -3.14 19.64
CA MET A 61 -13.32 -3.42 19.46
C MET A 61 -13.86 -3.87 20.82
N PRO A 62 -15.03 -3.36 21.26
CA PRO A 62 -15.69 -3.95 22.42
C PRO A 62 -15.93 -5.44 22.15
N PRO A 63 -15.76 -6.32 23.17
CA PRO A 63 -16.18 -7.70 23.05
C PRO A 63 -17.67 -7.71 22.70
N GLN A 64 -18.02 -8.23 21.54
CA GLN A 64 -19.40 -8.25 21.04
C GLN A 64 -19.72 -9.69 20.65
N GLU A 65 -20.69 -10.29 21.34
CA GLU A 65 -21.15 -11.64 21.07
C GLU A 65 -21.89 -11.71 19.72
N GLY A 66 -21.60 -12.75 18.92
CA GLY A 66 -22.48 -13.24 17.88
C GLY A 66 -21.78 -13.85 16.66
N SER A 67 -22.53 -14.03 15.56
CA SER A 67 -22.11 -14.87 14.44
C SER A 67 -20.94 -14.25 13.66
N PRO A 68 -19.93 -15.05 13.25
CA PRO A 68 -18.90 -14.65 12.30
C PRO A 68 -19.44 -14.10 10.96
N ASP A 69 -20.67 -14.47 10.58
CA ASP A 69 -21.27 -14.07 9.29
C ASP A 69 -21.56 -12.56 9.20
N ASP A 70 -21.72 -11.90 10.35
CA ASP A 70 -22.00 -10.46 10.43
C ASP A 70 -20.76 -9.64 10.78
N TRP A 71 -19.57 -10.25 10.79
CA TRP A 71 -18.36 -9.61 11.33
C TRP A 71 -18.07 -8.25 10.68
N SER A 72 -18.23 -8.16 9.37
CA SER A 72 -17.93 -6.95 8.63
C SER A 72 -18.88 -5.81 8.94
N SER A 73 -20.18 -6.07 9.05
CA SER A 73 -21.17 -5.04 9.37
C SER A 73 -21.02 -4.55 10.82
N ARG A 74 -20.70 -5.46 11.74
CA ARG A 74 -20.50 -5.17 13.16
C ARG A 74 -19.25 -4.35 13.44
N HIS A 75 -18.16 -4.70 12.78
CA HIS A 75 -16.86 -4.06 13.02
C HIS A 75 -16.57 -2.92 12.04
N GLY A 76 -17.51 -2.66 11.12
CA GLY A 76 -17.40 -1.59 10.12
C GLY A 76 -16.23 -1.81 9.18
N ILE A 77 -16.13 -3.02 8.62
CA ILE A 77 -15.07 -3.42 7.70
C ILE A 77 -15.55 -3.17 6.27
N TYR A 78 -14.89 -2.22 5.62
CA TYR A 78 -15.15 -1.81 4.26
C TYR A 78 -13.96 -2.17 3.36
N ARG A 79 -14.21 -2.21 2.05
CA ARG A 79 -13.15 -2.23 1.04
C ARG A 79 -12.35 -0.92 1.10
N PRO A 80 -11.17 -0.85 0.44
CA PRO A 80 -10.36 0.38 0.39
C PRO A 80 -11.10 1.64 -0.12
N ASP A 81 -12.24 1.46 -0.79
CA ASP A 81 -13.13 2.53 -1.27
C ASP A 81 -13.92 3.25 -0.15
N ARG A 82 -13.89 2.70 1.08
CA ARG A 82 -14.55 3.24 2.30
C ARG A 82 -16.07 3.24 2.27
N VAL A 83 -16.69 2.62 1.26
CA VAL A 83 -18.16 2.65 1.07
C VAL A 83 -18.71 1.24 0.97
N THR A 84 -18.03 0.36 0.24
CA THR A 84 -18.49 -1.00 0.02
C THR A 84 -18.15 -1.85 1.22
N LEU A 85 -19.15 -2.43 1.88
CA LEU A 85 -18.93 -3.36 2.97
C LEU A 85 -18.14 -4.58 2.47
N TYR A 86 -17.11 -4.99 3.19
CA TYR A 86 -16.31 -6.15 2.84
C TYR A 86 -17.10 -7.41 3.22
N PRO A 87 -17.42 -8.35 2.32
CA PRO A 87 -18.14 -9.58 2.71
C PRO A 87 -17.36 -10.41 3.74
N SER A 88 -18.01 -10.88 4.81
CA SER A 88 -17.33 -11.55 5.93
C SER A 88 -16.64 -12.85 5.53
N GLU A 89 -17.18 -13.58 4.56
CA GLU A 89 -16.58 -14.80 3.99
C GLU A 89 -15.36 -14.50 3.10
N GLN A 90 -15.25 -13.26 2.60
CA GLN A 90 -14.14 -12.82 1.77
C GLN A 90 -13.02 -12.15 2.58
N LEU A 91 -13.19 -11.96 3.89
CA LEU A 91 -12.12 -11.43 4.73
C LEU A 91 -10.89 -12.35 4.66
N PRO A 92 -9.66 -11.81 4.74
CA PRO A 92 -8.43 -12.60 4.64
C PRO A 92 -8.41 -13.84 5.53
N LEU A 93 -8.79 -13.69 6.81
CA LEU A 93 -8.82 -14.79 7.78
C LEU A 93 -9.87 -15.84 7.40
N SER A 94 -11.06 -15.42 6.98
CA SER A 94 -12.13 -16.32 6.52
C SER A 94 -11.73 -17.11 5.28
N ARG A 95 -11.08 -16.46 4.31
CA ARG A 95 -10.59 -17.15 3.10
C ARG A 95 -9.50 -18.16 3.44
N ALA A 96 -8.55 -17.79 4.29
CA ALA A 96 -7.55 -18.73 4.78
C ALA A 96 -8.17 -19.94 5.51
N LEU A 97 -9.21 -19.71 6.32
CA LEU A 97 -9.88 -20.77 7.10
C LEU A 97 -10.75 -21.69 6.22
N LEU A 98 -11.59 -21.11 5.35
CA LEU A 98 -12.62 -21.83 4.60
C LEU A 98 -12.10 -22.47 3.32
N THR A 99 -11.19 -21.80 2.61
CA THR A 99 -10.70 -22.23 1.29
C THR A 99 -9.23 -22.61 1.29
N GLY A 100 -8.49 -22.32 2.38
CA GLY A 100 -7.05 -22.52 2.44
C GLY A 100 -6.26 -21.47 1.66
N GLU A 101 -6.88 -20.34 1.31
CA GLU A 101 -6.21 -19.30 0.54
C GLU A 101 -5.09 -18.61 1.34
N VAL A 102 -3.99 -18.35 0.64
CA VAL A 102 -2.85 -17.58 1.12
C VAL A 102 -3.06 -16.12 0.68
N VAL A 103 -3.33 -15.23 1.64
CA VAL A 103 -3.64 -13.81 1.37
C VAL A 103 -2.51 -12.92 1.88
N ASP A 104 -2.03 -11.99 1.07
CA ASP A 104 -0.91 -11.11 1.40
C ASP A 104 -1.26 -9.64 1.30
N ASP A 105 -0.98 -8.91 2.39
CA ASP A 105 -1.07 -7.45 2.53
C ASP A 105 -2.35 -6.85 1.95
N GLU A 106 -3.47 -7.53 2.18
CA GLU A 106 -4.75 -7.07 1.66
C GLU A 106 -5.25 -5.88 2.48
N LEU A 107 -5.59 -4.81 1.77
CA LEU A 107 -5.98 -3.56 2.36
C LEU A 107 -7.50 -3.50 2.60
N MET A 108 -7.87 -3.02 3.77
CA MET A 108 -9.25 -2.78 4.17
C MET A 108 -9.38 -1.42 4.88
N TRP A 109 -10.58 -0.87 4.88
CA TRP A 109 -10.92 0.32 5.65
C TRP A 109 -11.79 -0.07 6.83
N ILE A 110 -11.37 0.28 8.05
CA ILE A 110 -12.12 -0.01 9.27
C ILE A 110 -12.69 1.30 9.79
N GLN A 111 -14.00 1.37 10.01
CA GLN A 111 -14.65 2.54 10.60
C GLN A 111 -15.87 2.12 11.41
N ASN A 112 -15.82 2.31 12.73
CA ASN A 112 -16.87 1.88 13.65
C ASN A 112 -17.02 2.88 14.81
N ALA A 113 -17.93 2.59 15.74
CA ALA A 113 -18.20 3.49 16.87
C ALA A 113 -16.98 3.72 17.79
N ALA A 114 -16.06 2.74 17.89
CA ALA A 114 -14.84 2.87 18.68
C ALA A 114 -13.75 3.69 17.96
N ARG A 115 -13.75 3.68 16.62
CA ARG A 115 -12.86 4.48 15.76
C ARG A 115 -13.65 5.17 14.64
N PRO A 116 -14.35 6.28 14.93
CA PRO A 116 -15.22 6.96 13.96
C PRO A 116 -14.43 7.66 12.84
N GLU A 117 -13.19 8.06 13.08
CA GLU A 117 -12.27 8.61 12.08
C GLU A 117 -11.87 7.58 11.01
N GLY A 118 -11.95 6.30 11.37
CA GLY A 118 -11.55 5.17 10.56
C GLY A 118 -10.05 5.11 10.26
N PHE A 119 -9.60 3.94 9.84
CA PHE A 119 -8.18 3.69 9.58
C PHE A 119 -8.00 2.58 8.53
N TYR A 120 -6.82 2.56 7.92
CA TYR A 120 -6.44 1.52 6.96
C TYR A 120 -5.80 0.34 7.69
N LEU A 121 -6.36 -0.85 7.49
CA LEU A 121 -5.83 -2.11 8.01
C LEU A 121 -5.25 -2.92 6.85
N SER A 122 -3.99 -3.33 6.95
CA SER A 122 -3.40 -4.35 6.09
C SER A 122 -3.50 -5.69 6.80
N ALA A 123 -3.97 -6.72 6.11
CA ALA A 123 -4.09 -8.07 6.66
C ALA A 123 -3.50 -9.12 5.72
N SER A 124 -2.65 -9.98 6.28
CA SER A 124 -2.12 -11.17 5.62
C SER A 124 -2.61 -12.39 6.36
N ALA A 125 -3.09 -13.41 5.65
CA ALA A 125 -3.64 -14.61 6.26
C ALA A 125 -3.08 -15.89 5.63
N ARG A 126 -2.99 -16.94 6.45
CA ARG A 126 -2.49 -18.27 6.07
C ARG A 126 -3.30 -19.36 6.78
N PRO A 127 -3.62 -20.48 6.10
CA PRO A 127 -4.17 -21.65 6.78
C PRO A 127 -3.12 -22.27 7.71
N LEU A 128 -3.59 -22.86 8.80
CA LEU A 128 -2.76 -23.65 9.72
C LEU A 128 -3.07 -25.14 9.56
N PRO A 129 -2.06 -26.02 9.76
CA PRO A 129 -2.30 -27.45 9.88
C PRO A 129 -3.34 -27.75 10.98
N GLY A 130 -4.27 -28.67 10.71
CA GLY A 130 -5.31 -29.04 11.68
C GLY A 130 -6.61 -28.22 11.61
N GLY A 131 -6.81 -27.44 10.54
CA GLY A 131 -8.11 -26.80 10.26
C GLY A 131 -8.31 -25.44 10.95
N GLY A 132 -7.22 -24.71 11.21
CA GLY A 132 -7.26 -23.33 11.70
C GLY A 132 -6.69 -22.34 10.69
N ALA A 133 -6.60 -21.07 11.07
CA ALA A 133 -5.97 -20.03 10.27
C ALA A 133 -5.29 -18.99 11.17
N ILE A 134 -4.27 -18.33 10.63
CA ILE A 134 -3.59 -17.19 11.25
C ILE A 134 -3.71 -15.97 10.34
N ALA A 135 -3.95 -14.81 10.94
CA ALA A 135 -3.86 -13.52 10.28
C ALA A 135 -2.91 -12.60 11.04
N ILE A 136 -2.09 -11.87 10.28
CA ILE A 136 -1.28 -10.76 10.76
C ILE A 136 -1.94 -9.48 10.28
N ILE A 137 -2.21 -8.57 11.20
CA ILE A 137 -2.90 -7.31 10.94
C ILE A 137 -2.03 -6.13 11.35
N ARG A 138 -2.08 -5.06 10.55
CA ARG A 138 -1.30 -3.84 10.77
C ARG A 138 -2.14 -2.61 10.46
N ASP A 139 -2.15 -1.64 11.36
CA ASP A 139 -2.59 -0.28 11.02
C ASP A 139 -1.54 0.36 10.12
N VAL A 140 -1.92 0.68 8.89
CA VAL A 140 -1.02 1.26 7.88
C VAL A 140 -1.37 2.71 7.56
N THR A 141 -2.23 3.34 8.34
CA THR A 141 -2.76 4.69 8.07
C THR A 141 -1.64 5.72 7.99
N ASP A 142 -0.78 5.79 9.01
CA ASP A 142 0.34 6.72 9.03
C ASP A 142 1.36 6.43 7.93
N LYS A 143 1.67 5.14 7.73
CA LYS A 143 2.59 4.70 6.66
C LYS A 143 2.08 5.15 5.28
N ARG A 144 0.78 4.99 5.02
CA ARG A 144 0.14 5.42 3.77
C ARG A 144 0.15 6.93 3.62
N ARG A 145 -0.25 7.66 4.66
CA ARG A 145 -0.25 9.12 4.66
C ARG A 145 1.14 9.69 4.36
N LEU A 146 2.18 9.12 4.97
CA LEU A 146 3.56 9.52 4.73
C LEU A 146 4.01 9.19 3.30
N ALA A 147 3.63 8.03 2.77
CA ALA A 147 3.93 7.67 1.38
C ALA A 147 3.26 8.61 0.38
N GLU A 148 1.97 8.92 0.58
CA GLU A 148 1.21 9.85 -0.26
C GLU A 148 1.78 11.29 -0.18
N ASP A 149 2.18 11.74 1.01
CA ASP A 149 2.82 13.05 1.20
C ASP A 149 4.20 13.14 0.52
N LEU A 150 4.97 12.05 0.54
CA LEU A 150 6.25 11.94 -0.16
C LEU A 150 6.06 11.96 -1.67
N GLU A 151 5.12 11.18 -2.20
CA GLU A 151 4.80 11.15 -3.63
C GLU A 151 4.36 12.52 -4.14
N ARG A 152 3.50 13.23 -3.39
CA ARG A 152 3.08 14.59 -3.73
C ARG A 152 4.27 15.55 -3.80
N ARG A 153 5.14 15.54 -2.80
CA ARG A 153 6.34 16.40 -2.78
C ARG A 153 7.30 16.08 -3.92
N ASN A 154 7.50 14.81 -4.24
CA ASN A 154 8.35 14.40 -5.35
C ASN A 154 7.78 14.85 -6.70
N ALA A 155 6.46 14.78 -6.89
CA ALA A 155 5.80 15.28 -8.09
C ALA A 155 5.93 16.81 -8.22
N GLU A 156 5.79 17.56 -7.12
CA GLU A 156 5.99 19.01 -7.10
C GLU A 156 7.44 19.40 -7.44
N LEU A 157 8.42 18.69 -6.88
CA LEU A 157 9.83 18.91 -7.18
C LEU A 157 10.15 18.59 -8.64
N ALA A 158 9.65 17.48 -9.17
CA ALA A 158 9.84 17.11 -10.57
C ALA A 158 9.26 18.15 -11.54
N ALA A 159 8.09 18.72 -11.22
CA ALA A 159 7.50 19.80 -12.00
C ALA A 159 8.37 21.07 -11.99
N ARG A 160 8.88 21.48 -10.82
CA ARG A 160 9.78 22.64 -10.69
C ARG A 160 11.11 22.43 -11.40
N GLU A 161 11.67 21.23 -11.33
CA GLU A 161 12.91 20.88 -12.03
C GLU A 161 12.74 20.94 -13.55
N ALA A 162 11.59 20.49 -14.07
CA ALA A 162 11.26 20.59 -15.49
C ALA A 162 11.15 22.06 -15.95
N GLU A 163 10.48 22.90 -15.16
CA GLU A 163 10.37 24.35 -15.42
C GLU A 163 11.74 25.03 -15.43
N ASN A 164 12.55 24.80 -14.40
CA ASN A 164 13.91 25.35 -14.32
C ASN A 164 14.78 24.90 -15.50
N ARG A 165 14.67 23.63 -15.91
CA ARG A 165 15.43 23.11 -17.05
C ARG A 165 15.02 23.80 -18.36
N ALA A 166 13.72 23.99 -18.59
CA ALA A 166 13.22 24.70 -19.75
C ALA A 166 13.68 26.17 -19.77
N LEU A 167 13.69 26.84 -18.62
CA LEU A 167 14.18 28.21 -18.49
C LEU A 167 15.68 28.31 -18.81
N ILE A 168 16.49 27.37 -18.30
CA ILE A 168 17.93 27.31 -18.61
C ILE A 168 18.15 27.12 -20.12
N GLU A 169 17.38 26.26 -20.77
CA GLU A 169 17.48 26.02 -22.21
C GLU A 169 17.10 27.28 -23.04
N GLN A 170 16.05 28.00 -22.63
CA GLN A 170 15.67 29.26 -23.27
C GLN A 170 16.78 30.31 -23.18
N LEU A 171 17.38 30.48 -21.99
CA LEU A 171 18.48 31.42 -21.76
C LEU A 171 19.76 31.02 -22.51
N ALA A 172 19.97 29.72 -22.73
CA ALA A 172 21.12 29.19 -23.47
C ALA A 172 20.97 29.31 -25.00
N SER A 173 19.77 29.59 -25.53
CA SER A 173 19.58 29.82 -26.97
C SER A 173 20.08 31.23 -27.37
N PRO A 174 21.00 31.36 -28.35
CA PRO A 174 21.50 32.66 -28.76
C PRO A 174 20.38 33.44 -29.45
N SER A 175 20.04 34.61 -28.91
CA SER A 175 19.09 35.55 -29.48
C SER A 175 19.53 35.97 -30.89
N THR A 176 18.99 35.32 -31.92
CA THR A 176 19.13 35.78 -33.31
C THR A 176 18.39 37.09 -33.50
N SER A 177 19.15 38.16 -33.30
CA SER A 177 19.13 39.44 -34.01
C SER A 177 17.75 40.04 -34.32
N SER A 178 17.31 40.93 -33.43
CA SER A 178 16.56 42.11 -33.84
C SER A 178 17.39 42.89 -34.86
N ARG A 179 17.05 42.79 -36.15
CA ARG A 179 17.39 43.84 -37.12
C ARG A 179 16.15 44.72 -37.27
N CYS A 180 16.20 45.88 -36.63
CA CYS A 180 15.24 46.97 -36.81
C CYS A 180 15.08 47.36 -38.28
N PRO A 181 13.87 47.78 -38.72
CA PRO A 181 13.65 48.31 -40.05
C PRO A 181 13.99 49.81 -40.08
N CYS A 182 15.00 50.21 -40.86
CA CYS A 182 15.13 51.61 -41.26
C CYS A 182 14.40 51.83 -42.58
N SER A 183 13.32 52.62 -42.51
CA SER A 183 12.69 53.25 -43.64
C SER A 183 13.54 54.41 -44.16
N SER A 184 13.70 54.53 -45.48
CA SER A 184 13.97 55.81 -46.13
C SER A 184 13.16 55.92 -47.43
N SER A 185 12.27 56.89 -47.41
CA SER A 185 11.53 57.45 -48.54
C SER A 185 12.45 58.17 -49.52
N GLY A 186 12.28 57.92 -50.82
CA GLY A 186 12.92 58.68 -51.90
C GLY A 186 12.05 58.69 -53.15
N THR A 187 11.30 59.78 -53.33
CA THR A 187 10.45 60.10 -54.49
C THR A 187 11.30 60.64 -55.66
N THR A 188 10.93 60.31 -56.91
CA THR A 188 11.05 61.06 -58.21
C THR A 188 11.36 60.07 -59.36
N SER A 189 10.47 59.82 -60.33
CA SER A 189 9.97 60.65 -61.44
C SER A 189 10.69 60.40 -62.80
N SER A 190 9.92 59.87 -63.74
CA SER A 190 9.88 60.17 -65.19
C SER A 190 10.72 59.39 -66.24
N ARG A 191 9.96 58.70 -67.10
CA ARG A 191 9.96 58.68 -68.59
C ARG A 191 11.23 58.37 -69.41
N SER A 192 11.14 57.32 -70.23
CA SER A 192 11.20 57.33 -71.72
C SER A 192 10.96 55.90 -72.24
N ARG A 193 9.94 55.66 -73.10
CA ARG A 193 9.99 55.51 -74.58
C ARG A 193 10.94 54.37 -75.02
N SER A 194 10.63 53.40 -75.90
CA SER A 194 9.61 53.27 -76.93
C SER A 194 9.46 51.80 -77.34
N SER A 195 8.27 51.49 -77.83
CA SER A 195 7.83 50.31 -78.57
C SER A 195 8.59 50.06 -79.89
N ALA A 196 8.81 48.79 -80.24
CA ALA A 196 8.71 48.31 -81.63
C ALA A 196 8.59 46.77 -81.70
N SER A 197 7.58 46.32 -82.48
CA SER A 197 7.51 45.05 -83.23
C SER A 197 7.41 43.74 -82.41
N SER A 198 6.56 42.76 -82.67
CA SER A 198 5.91 42.31 -83.91
C SER A 198 4.76 41.35 -83.55
N THR A 199 3.66 41.37 -84.30
CA THR A 199 2.72 40.24 -84.48
C THR A 199 2.92 39.69 -85.92
N PRO A 200 2.21 38.65 -86.43
CA PRO A 200 1.25 37.71 -85.83
C PRO A 200 1.50 36.21 -86.24
N SER A 201 0.62 35.30 -85.77
CA SER A 201 -0.16 34.35 -86.62
C SER A 201 -0.08 32.84 -86.33
N ALA A 202 -1.29 32.26 -86.15
CA ALA A 202 -1.80 30.89 -86.41
C ALA A 202 -1.10 29.67 -85.72
N ALA A 203 -1.74 28.87 -84.83
CA ALA A 203 -2.90 27.95 -84.96
C ALA A 203 -2.65 26.72 -85.86
N PRO A 204 -3.48 25.64 -85.82
CA PRO A 204 -3.72 24.70 -84.73
C PRO A 204 -3.64 23.21 -85.19
N ARG A 205 -3.69 22.24 -84.26
CA ARG A 205 -4.48 20.98 -84.33
C ARG A 205 -4.39 20.21 -83.02
#